data_AF-A0A453LP99-F1
#
_entry.id   AF-A0A453LP99-F1
#
_cell.length_a   1.000
_cell.length_b   1.000
_cell.length_c   1.000
_cell.angle_alpha   90.00
_cell.angle_beta   90.00
_cell.angle_gamma   90.00
#
_symmetry.space_group_name_H-M   'P 1'
#
loop_
_entity.id
_entity.type
_entity.pdbx_description
1 polymer ?
#
loop_
_entity_poly.entity_id
_entity_poly.type
_entity_poly.pdbx_seq_one_letter_code
_entity_poly.pdbx_strand_id
1 'polypeptide(L)'
;MIPFGLGAAISTRVSNELGAGRPEAARLATRVTMVLGLVTGVSLGLIMISVRNLWGYAYSNEKEVVEYIARMMPLLSVSIIFDDMQCVLSGVVRGCGLQRIGACVNLSAYYLVGIPAALCFAFVFHLGGMGLWFGIICGLIVQMLLLLAITMRTNWDKEALKAKDRVFSSSLPLDVST
;
A
#
# COMPACT_ATOMS: atom_id res chain seq x y z
N MET A 1 -0.80 -4.55 10.77
CA MET A 1 0.52 -5.20 10.99
C MET A 1 0.81 -6.29 9.97
N ILE A 2 -0.13 -7.21 9.70
CA ILE A 2 0.05 -8.28 8.70
C ILE A 2 0.44 -7.75 7.30
N PRO A 3 -0.26 -6.74 6.72
CA PRO A 3 0.10 -6.24 5.38
C PRO A 3 1.47 -5.55 5.34
N PHE A 4 1.81 -4.84 6.42
CA PHE A 4 3.11 -4.21 6.55
C PHE A 4 4.24 -5.25 6.59
N GLY A 5 4.03 -6.38 7.26
CA GLY A 5 4.95 -7.52 7.28
C GLY A 5 5.19 -8.10 5.89
N LEU A 6 4.11 -8.29 5.11
CA LEU A 6 4.21 -8.70 3.70
C LEU A 6 4.98 -7.67 2.86
N GLY A 7 4.68 -6.38 3.04
CA GLY A 7 5.38 -5.27 2.40
C GLY A 7 6.89 -5.24 2.70
N ALA A 8 7.28 -5.52 3.95
CA ALA A 8 8.69 -5.62 4.33
C ALA A 8 9.36 -6.86 3.69
N ALA A 9 8.70 -8.01 3.73
CA ALA A 9 9.21 -9.24 3.15
C ALA A 9 9.45 -9.13 1.64
N ILE A 10 8.50 -8.56 0.89
CA ILE A 10 8.67 -8.35 -0.55
C ILE A 10 9.73 -7.31 -0.86
N SER A 11 9.84 -6.24 -0.06
CA SER A 11 10.90 -5.24 -0.21
C SER A 11 12.28 -5.92 -0.13
N THR A 12 12.50 -6.75 0.89
CA THR A 12 13.78 -7.47 1.05
C THR A 12 14.02 -8.46 -0.10
N ARG A 13 13.00 -9.24 -0.48
CA ARG A 13 13.13 -10.21 -1.58
C ARG A 13 13.46 -9.56 -2.92
N VAL A 14 12.72 -8.50 -3.28
CA VAL A 14 12.96 -7.76 -4.53
C VAL A 14 14.34 -7.11 -4.53
N SER A 15 14.75 -6.46 -3.44
CA SER A 15 16.10 -5.89 -3.33
C SER A 15 17.19 -6.94 -3.54
N ASN A 16 17.05 -8.12 -2.92
CA ASN A 16 18.06 -9.18 -3.01
C ASN A 16 18.13 -9.79 -4.40
N GLU A 17 16.99 -10.08 -5.05
CA GLU A 17 16.97 -10.65 -6.40
C GLU A 17 17.47 -9.64 -7.44
N LEU A 18 17.13 -8.36 -7.32
CA LEU A 18 17.67 -7.31 -8.19
C LEU A 18 19.18 -7.13 -7.98
N GLY A 19 19.66 -7.13 -6.74
CA GLY A 19 21.09 -7.07 -6.42
C GLY A 19 21.87 -8.28 -6.91
N ALA A 20 21.24 -9.46 -6.99
CA ALA A 20 21.80 -10.68 -7.55
C ALA A 20 21.73 -10.75 -9.09
N GLY A 21 21.18 -9.72 -9.76
CA GLY A 21 21.02 -9.72 -11.22
C GLY A 21 19.96 -10.70 -11.73
N ARG A 22 18.93 -11.01 -10.92
CA ARG A 22 17.86 -11.97 -11.22
C ARG A 22 16.50 -11.26 -11.39
N PRO A 23 16.28 -10.49 -12.48
CA PRO A 23 15.07 -9.69 -12.67
C PRO A 23 13.79 -10.53 -12.77
N GLU A 24 13.84 -11.72 -13.37
CA GLU A 24 12.69 -12.63 -13.46
C GLU A 24 12.27 -13.17 -12.08
N ALA A 25 13.22 -13.45 -11.19
CA ALA A 25 12.93 -13.87 -9.83
C ALA A 25 12.28 -12.74 -9.01
N ALA A 26 12.73 -11.50 -9.18
CA ALA A 26 12.11 -10.32 -8.58
C ALA A 26 10.66 -10.10 -9.07
N ARG A 27 10.41 -10.30 -10.36
CA ARG A 27 9.07 -10.25 -10.95
C ARG A 27 8.16 -11.35 -10.41
N LEU A 28 8.68 -12.58 -10.30
CA LEU A 28 7.94 -13.71 -9.72
C LEU A 28 7.59 -13.45 -8.25
N ALA A 29 8.56 -13.00 -7.44
CA ALA A 29 8.34 -12.67 -6.04
C ALA A 29 7.22 -11.62 -5.89
N THR A 30 7.23 -10.59 -6.74
CA THR A 30 6.20 -9.55 -6.77
C THR A 30 4.81 -10.12 -7.06
N ARG A 31 4.68 -11.00 -8.08
CA ARG A 31 3.39 -11.64 -8.42
C ARG A 31 2.88 -12.52 -7.28
N VAL A 32 3.76 -13.33 -6.68
CA VAL A 32 3.40 -14.22 -5.57
C VAL A 32 2.94 -13.42 -4.36
N THR A 33 3.66 -12.36 -3.96
CA THR A 33 3.24 -11.56 -2.80
C THR A 33 1.99 -10.73 -3.09
N MET A 34 1.73 -10.32 -4.33
CA MET A 34 0.45 -9.69 -4.68
C MET A 34 -0.74 -10.63 -4.50
N VAL A 35 -0.61 -11.91 -4.90
CA VAL A 35 -1.65 -12.92 -4.66
C VAL A 35 -1.81 -13.18 -3.17
N LEU A 36 -0.70 -13.32 -2.43
CA LEU A 36 -0.73 -13.52 -0.99
C LEU A 36 -1.42 -12.35 -0.28
N GLY A 37 -1.12 -11.12 -0.69
CA GLY A 37 -1.76 -9.91 -0.17
C GLY A 37 -3.26 -9.87 -0.43
N LEU A 38 -3.70 -10.21 -1.64
CA LEU A 38 -5.12 -10.31 -1.94
C LEU A 38 -5.81 -11.36 -1.04
N VAL A 39 -5.20 -12.53 -0.86
CA VAL A 39 -5.74 -13.59 0.01
C VAL A 39 -5.82 -13.12 1.46
N THR A 40 -4.77 -12.48 2.00
CA THR A 40 -4.77 -11.95 3.37
C THR A 40 -5.78 -10.83 3.55
N GLY A 41 -5.87 -9.89 2.61
CA GLY A 41 -6.82 -8.79 2.62
C GLY A 41 -8.27 -9.28 2.60
N VAL A 42 -8.61 -10.23 1.72
CA VAL A 42 -9.95 -10.84 1.67
C VAL A 42 -10.27 -11.59 2.95
N SER A 43 -9.32 -12.38 3.47
CA SER A 43 -9.49 -13.13 4.72
C SER A 43 -9.78 -12.20 5.90
N LEU A 44 -9.00 -11.12 6.04
CA LEU A 44 -9.19 -10.12 7.09
C LEU A 44 -10.52 -9.35 6.92
N GLY A 45 -10.86 -9.01 5.68
CA GLY A 45 -12.12 -8.36 5.36
C GLY A 45 -13.35 -9.21 5.74
N LEU A 46 -13.30 -10.52 5.48
CA LEU A 46 -14.37 -11.45 5.87
C LEU A 46 -14.50 -11.58 7.39
N ILE A 47 -13.37 -11.66 8.10
CA ILE A 47 -13.36 -11.69 9.57
C ILE A 47 -14.01 -10.42 10.11
N MET A 48 -13.63 -9.23 9.60
CA MET A 48 -14.23 -7.96 10.01
C MET A 48 -15.74 -7.93 9.81
N ILE A 49 -16.24 -8.35 8.63
CA ILE A 49 -17.68 -8.37 8.37
C ILE A 49 -18.40 -9.33 9.35
N SER A 50 -17.79 -10.47 9.66
CA SER A 50 -18.38 -11.48 10.55
C SER A 50 -18.55 -10.97 11.99
N VAL A 51 -17.61 -10.16 12.48
CA VAL A 51 -17.62 -9.62 13.85
C VAL A 51 -18.23 -8.22 13.95
N ARG A 52 -18.81 -7.68 12.87
CA ARG A 52 -19.19 -6.26 12.76
C ARG A 52 -20.10 -5.73 13.88
N ASN A 53 -21.00 -6.58 14.40
CA ASN A 53 -21.97 -6.18 15.43
C ASN A 53 -21.41 -6.25 16.85
N LEU A 54 -20.27 -6.94 17.03
CA LEU A 54 -19.61 -7.12 18.32
C LEU A 54 -18.42 -6.17 18.47
N TRP A 55 -17.76 -5.84 17.36
CA TRP A 55 -16.51 -5.08 17.35
C TRP A 55 -16.64 -3.69 17.98
N GLY A 56 -17.77 -3.00 17.77
CA GLY A 56 -17.99 -1.67 18.34
C GLY A 56 -17.96 -1.64 19.87
N TYR A 57 -18.41 -2.71 20.53
CA TYR A 57 -18.42 -2.82 22.00
C TYR A 57 -17.01 -2.91 22.61
N ALA A 58 -15.99 -3.25 21.83
CA ALA A 58 -14.61 -3.21 22.29
C ALA A 58 -14.08 -1.78 22.48
N TYR A 59 -14.73 -0.78 21.85
CA TYR A 59 -14.27 0.62 21.85
C TYR A 59 -15.22 1.56 22.59
N SER A 60 -16.52 1.26 22.64
CA SER A 60 -17.51 2.12 23.29
C SER A 60 -18.66 1.31 23.86
N ASN A 61 -19.20 1.77 25.00
CA ASN A 61 -20.44 1.27 25.57
C ASN A 61 -21.68 2.02 25.06
N GLU A 62 -21.49 3.15 24.37
CA GLU A 62 -22.58 3.94 23.80
C GLU A 62 -23.15 3.27 22.55
N LYS A 63 -24.44 2.89 22.61
CA LYS A 63 -25.10 2.13 21.55
C LYS A 63 -25.05 2.84 20.19
N GLU A 64 -25.19 4.16 20.18
CA GLU A 64 -25.15 4.97 18.95
C GLU A 64 -23.80 4.83 18.24
N VAL A 65 -22.69 4.83 18.98
CA VAL A 65 -21.34 4.66 18.44
C VAL A 65 -21.14 3.24 17.91
N VAL A 66 -21.62 2.24 18.66
CA VAL A 66 -21.53 0.82 18.26
C VAL A 66 -22.28 0.56 16.96
N GLU A 67 -23.49 1.08 16.83
CA GLU A 67 -24.32 0.93 15.64
C GLU A 67 -23.69 1.65 14.43
N TYR A 68 -23.13 2.84 14.65
CA TYR A 68 -22.41 3.57 13.62
C TYR A 68 -21.17 2.81 13.11
N ILE A 69 -20.36 2.24 14.02
CA ILE A 69 -19.22 1.38 13.65
C ILE A 69 -19.71 0.16 12.86
N ALA A 70 -20.74 -0.53 13.34
CA ALA A 70 -21.28 -1.71 12.65
C ALA A 70 -21.76 -1.40 11.22
N ARG A 71 -22.32 -0.20 10.99
CA ARG A 71 -22.69 0.30 9.65
C ARG A 71 -21.47 0.60 8.78
N MET A 72 -20.38 1.10 9.35
CA MET A 72 -19.13 1.39 8.62
C MET A 72 -18.27 0.15 8.36
N MET A 73 -18.40 -0.92 9.14
CA MET A 73 -17.55 -2.12 9.04
C MET A 73 -17.45 -2.73 7.63
N PRO A 74 -18.52 -2.85 6.83
CA PRO A 74 -18.40 -3.31 5.43
C PRO A 74 -17.51 -2.40 4.58
N LEU A 75 -17.59 -1.09 4.78
CA LEU A 75 -16.76 -0.11 4.08
C LEU A 75 -15.27 -0.26 4.49
N LEU A 76 -15.01 -0.44 5.79
CA LEU A 76 -13.65 -0.68 6.31
C LEU A 76 -13.08 -2.01 5.80
N SER A 77 -13.91 -3.05 5.71
CA SER A 77 -13.50 -4.36 5.18
C SER A 77 -12.99 -4.26 3.74
N VAL A 78 -13.69 -3.52 2.89
CA VAL A 78 -13.23 -3.23 1.52
C VAL A 78 -11.95 -2.40 1.54
N SER A 79 -11.84 -1.42 2.44
CA SER A 79 -10.65 -0.57 2.58
C SER A 79 -9.40 -1.39 2.91
N ILE A 80 -9.52 -2.43 3.76
CA ILE A 80 -8.41 -3.32 4.12
C ILE A 80 -7.84 -4.05 2.90
N ILE A 81 -8.68 -4.46 1.95
CA ILE A 81 -8.21 -5.15 0.74
C ILE A 81 -7.31 -4.21 -0.07
N PHE A 82 -7.71 -2.96 -0.22
CA PHE A 82 -6.92 -1.94 -0.94
C PHE A 82 -5.65 -1.55 -0.17
N ASP A 83 -5.74 -1.40 1.15
CA ASP A 83 -4.61 -1.12 2.03
C ASP A 83 -3.56 -2.23 1.96
N ASP A 84 -3.99 -3.50 1.91
CA ASP A 84 -3.09 -4.64 1.83
C ASP A 84 -2.32 -4.66 0.49
N MET A 85 -3.03 -4.48 -0.63
CA MET A 85 -2.40 -4.33 -1.94
C MET A 85 -1.43 -3.13 -1.98
N GLN A 86 -1.82 -2.00 -1.40
CA GLN A 86 -0.98 -0.82 -1.33
C GLN A 86 0.31 -1.08 -0.53
N CYS A 87 0.22 -1.79 0.60
CA CYS A 87 1.38 -2.17 1.42
C CYS A 87 2.36 -3.04 0.64
N VAL A 88 1.86 -4.04 -0.09
CA VAL A 88 2.68 -4.91 -0.94
C VAL A 88 3.37 -4.12 -2.06
N LEU A 89 2.60 -3.33 -2.81
CA LEU A 89 3.14 -2.52 -3.92
C LEU A 89 4.15 -1.47 -3.43
N SER A 90 3.90 -0.84 -2.29
CA SER A 90 4.85 0.08 -1.66
C SER A 90 6.11 -0.65 -1.20
N GLY A 91 6.00 -1.90 -0.76
CA GLY A 91 7.13 -2.80 -0.51
C GLY A 91 7.97 -3.04 -1.77
N VAL A 92 7.33 -3.36 -2.90
CA VAL A 92 8.00 -3.58 -4.19
C VAL A 92 8.74 -2.31 -4.65
N VAL A 93 8.08 -1.15 -4.61
CA VAL A 93 8.68 0.14 -4.99
C VAL A 93 9.89 0.48 -4.12
N ARG A 94 9.83 0.21 -2.82
CA ARG A 94 10.98 0.34 -1.91
C ARG A 94 12.10 -0.66 -2.27
N GLY A 95 11.74 -1.91 -2.57
CA GLY A 95 12.70 -2.94 -3.00
C GLY A 95 13.45 -2.59 -4.29
N CYS A 96 12.79 -1.88 -5.22
CA CYS A 96 13.43 -1.39 -6.44
C CYS A 96 14.28 -0.11 -6.22
N GLY A 97 14.21 0.52 -5.05
CA GLY A 97 14.85 1.81 -4.78
C GLY A 97 14.14 2.99 -5.47
N LEU A 98 12.84 2.87 -5.71
CA LEU A 98 11.99 3.88 -6.36
C LEU A 98 11.18 4.70 -5.33
N GLN A 99 11.67 4.81 -4.09
CA GLN A 99 10.95 5.47 -2.98
C GLN A 99 10.58 6.93 -3.25
N ARG A 100 11.37 7.67 -4.04
CA ARG A 100 11.04 9.06 -4.41
C ARG A 100 9.76 9.14 -5.21
N ILE A 101 9.57 8.22 -6.16
CA ILE A 101 8.34 8.11 -6.96
C ILE A 101 7.19 7.67 -6.05
N GLY A 102 7.41 6.66 -5.21
CA GLY A 102 6.40 6.19 -4.25
C GLY A 102 5.91 7.29 -3.31
N ALA A 103 6.80 8.15 -2.80
CA ALA A 103 6.45 9.28 -1.96
C ALA A 103 5.62 10.34 -2.71
N CYS A 104 5.99 10.65 -3.96
CA CYS A 104 5.23 11.56 -4.81
C CYS A 104 3.81 11.03 -5.11
N VAL A 105 3.70 9.73 -5.40
CA VAL A 105 2.41 9.05 -5.59
C VAL A 105 1.56 9.11 -4.32
N ASN A 106 2.14 8.82 -3.14
CA ASN A 106 1.42 8.91 -1.87
C ASN A 106 0.89 10.34 -1.61
N LEU A 107 1.74 11.35 -1.82
CA LEU A 107 1.37 12.74 -1.56
C LEU A 107 0.27 13.21 -2.52
N SER A 108 0.42 12.91 -3.82
CA SER A 108 -0.61 13.25 -4.82
C SER A 108 -1.94 12.55 -4.54
N ALA A 109 -1.93 11.25 -4.23
CA ALA A 109 -3.15 10.49 -3.98
C ALA A 109 -3.94 11.02 -2.77
N TYR A 110 -3.28 11.28 -1.63
CA TYR A 110 -3.98 11.75 -0.44
C TYR A 110 -4.27 13.25 -0.45
N TYR A 111 -3.32 14.10 -0.87
CA TYR A 111 -3.50 15.54 -0.79
C TYR A 111 -4.30 16.13 -1.96
N LEU A 112 -4.11 15.61 -3.17
CA LEU A 112 -4.80 16.15 -4.36
C LEU A 112 -6.13 15.45 -4.64
N VAL A 113 -6.32 14.21 -4.16
CA VAL A 113 -7.55 13.46 -4.39
C VAL A 113 -8.28 13.14 -3.08
N GLY A 114 -7.61 12.50 -2.13
CA GLY A 114 -8.24 12.02 -0.90
C GLY A 114 -8.86 13.13 -0.05
N ILE A 115 -8.11 14.19 0.24
CA ILE A 115 -8.57 15.32 1.06
C ILE A 115 -9.72 16.07 0.36
N PRO A 116 -9.61 16.50 -0.91
CA PRO A 116 -10.73 17.12 -1.61
C PRO A 116 -11.98 16.22 -1.66
N ALA A 117 -11.81 14.93 -1.93
CA ALA A 117 -12.92 13.98 -1.93
C ALA A 117 -13.56 13.86 -0.54
N ALA A 118 -12.75 13.78 0.53
CA ALA A 118 -13.23 13.74 1.91
C ALA A 118 -14.07 14.98 2.25
N LEU A 119 -13.59 16.17 1.88
CA LEU A 119 -14.32 17.43 2.10
C LEU A 119 -15.63 17.47 1.31
N CYS A 120 -15.61 17.05 0.04
CA CYS A 120 -16.82 16.95 -0.78
C CYS A 120 -17.84 15.99 -0.16
N PHE A 121 -17.45 14.76 0.17
CA PHE A 121 -18.37 13.77 0.74
C PHE A 121 -18.88 14.15 2.13
N ALA A 122 -18.02 14.67 3.00
CA ALA A 122 -18.41 15.03 4.36
C ALA A 122 -19.33 16.25 4.40
N PHE A 123 -19.00 17.31 3.64
CA PHE A 123 -19.65 18.62 3.78
C PHE A 123 -20.64 18.95 2.66
N VAL A 124 -20.36 18.57 1.40
CA VAL A 124 -21.26 18.87 0.27
C VAL A 124 -22.38 17.83 0.19
N PHE A 125 -22.05 16.54 0.35
CA PHE A 125 -23.02 15.46 0.36
C PHE A 125 -23.59 15.14 1.75
N HIS A 126 -23.18 15.89 2.77
CA HIS A 126 -23.65 15.75 4.17
C HIS A 126 -23.54 14.33 4.74
N LEU A 127 -22.53 13.56 4.30
CA LEU A 127 -22.28 12.20 4.80
C LEU A 127 -21.49 12.17 6.12
N GLY A 128 -21.10 13.33 6.65
CA GLY A 128 -20.40 13.46 7.93
C GLY A 128 -19.12 12.61 7.99
N GLY A 129 -18.96 11.84 9.08
CA GLY A 129 -17.80 10.98 9.29
C GLY A 129 -17.64 9.86 8.25
N MET A 130 -18.74 9.35 7.69
CA MET A 130 -18.68 8.36 6.61
C MET A 130 -18.08 8.98 5.35
N GLY A 131 -18.43 10.25 5.08
CA GLY A 131 -17.88 11.00 3.95
C GLY A 131 -16.36 11.20 4.04
N LEU A 132 -15.85 11.47 5.24
CA LEU A 132 -14.40 11.53 5.47
C LEU A 132 -13.72 10.19 5.13
N TRP A 133 -14.32 9.08 5.53
CA TRP A 133 -13.79 7.74 5.25
C TRP A 133 -13.82 7.39 3.76
N PHE A 134 -14.88 7.79 3.05
CA PHE A 134 -14.95 7.66 1.59
C PHE A 134 -13.81 8.41 0.89
N GLY A 135 -13.46 9.61 1.35
CA GLY A 135 -12.32 10.34 0.82
C GLY A 135 -10.99 9.61 1.02
N ILE A 136 -10.77 9.01 2.19
CA ILE A 136 -9.59 8.16 2.45
C ILE A 136 -9.55 6.98 1.48
N ILE A 137 -10.68 6.33 1.23
CA ILE A 137 -10.79 5.21 0.27
C ILE A 137 -10.46 5.66 -1.15
N CYS A 138 -10.93 6.83 -1.58
CA CYS A 138 -10.56 7.38 -2.88
C CYS A 138 -9.04 7.57 -2.99
N GLY A 139 -8.39 8.11 -1.95
CA GLY A 139 -6.93 8.23 -1.88
C GLY A 139 -6.23 6.86 -1.96
N LEU A 140 -6.69 5.89 -1.17
CA LEU A 140 -6.17 4.52 -1.16
C LEU A 140 -6.23 3.87 -2.55
N ILE A 141 -7.38 3.96 -3.22
CA ILE A 141 -7.60 3.39 -4.56
C ILE A 141 -6.67 4.04 -5.58
N VAL A 142 -6.58 5.38 -5.60
CA VAL A 142 -5.70 6.10 -6.52
C VAL A 142 -4.24 5.72 -6.30
N GLN A 143 -3.78 5.70 -5.04
CA GLN A 143 -2.42 5.30 -4.73
C GLN A 143 -2.14 3.86 -5.15
N MET A 144 -3.06 2.93 -4.87
CA MET A 144 -2.92 1.52 -5.27
C MET A 144 -2.80 1.39 -6.78
N LEU A 145 -3.69 2.04 -7.55
CA LEU A 145 -3.68 2.00 -9.01
C LEU A 145 -2.39 2.60 -9.60
N LEU A 146 -1.91 3.71 -9.05
CA LEU A 146 -0.66 4.34 -9.50
C LEU A 146 0.55 3.46 -9.20
N LEU A 147 0.66 2.89 -8.00
CA LEU A 147 1.75 1.99 -7.65
C LEU A 147 1.69 0.68 -8.46
N LEU A 148 0.49 0.17 -8.75
CA LEU A 148 0.29 -0.98 -9.62
C LEU A 148 0.74 -0.66 -11.05
N ALA A 149 0.35 0.49 -11.60
CA ALA A 149 0.76 0.94 -12.92
C ALA A 149 2.28 1.09 -13.02
N ILE A 150 2.92 1.69 -12.00
CA ILE A 150 4.38 1.77 -11.92
C ILE A 150 4.99 0.37 -11.92
N THR A 151 4.50 -0.52 -11.05
CA THR A 151 5.03 -1.90 -10.92
C THR A 151 4.89 -2.69 -12.23
N MET A 152 3.78 -2.55 -12.95
CA MET A 152 3.55 -3.18 -14.24
C MET A 152 4.43 -2.60 -15.37
N ARG A 153 4.75 -1.29 -15.30
CA ARG A 153 5.61 -0.60 -16.27
C ARG A 153 7.10 -0.69 -15.93
N THR A 154 7.46 -1.18 -14.74
CA THR A 154 8.86 -1.33 -14.33
C THR A 154 9.58 -2.30 -15.25
N ASN A 155 10.64 -1.81 -15.90
CA ASN A 155 11.57 -2.65 -16.62
C ASN A 155 12.52 -3.30 -15.60
N TRP A 156 12.26 -4.57 -15.30
CA TRP A 156 12.97 -5.34 -14.28
C TRP A 156 14.48 -5.48 -14.59
N ASP A 157 14.84 -5.63 -15.87
CA ASP A 157 16.25 -5.70 -16.30
C ASP A 157 16.98 -4.39 -16.03
N LYS A 158 16.32 -3.26 -16.34
CA LYS A 158 16.85 -1.91 -16.05
C LYS A 158 17.01 -1.67 -14.56
N GLU A 159 16.07 -2.12 -13.73
CA GLU A 159 16.19 -1.97 -12.28
C GLU A 159 17.27 -2.89 -11.69
N ALA A 160 17.50 -4.07 -12.26
CA ALA A 160 18.62 -4.94 -11.86
C ALA A 160 19.99 -4.30 -12.19
N LEU A 161 20.12 -3.70 -13.38
CA LEU A 161 21.30 -2.94 -13.77
C LEU A 161 21.55 -1.76 -12.81
N LYS A 162 20.51 -0.96 -12.52
CA LYS A 162 20.62 0.13 -11.54
C LYS A 162 21.00 -0.37 -10.14
N ALA A 163 20.46 -1.51 -9.71
CA ALA A 163 20.81 -2.09 -8.42
C ALA A 163 22.30 -2.46 -8.36
N LYS A 164 22.83 -3.06 -9.44
CA LYS A 164 24.25 -3.34 -9.60
C LYS A 164 25.09 -2.06 -9.50
N ASP A 165 24.76 -1.04 -10.30
CA ASP A 165 25.48 0.24 -10.32
C ASP A 165 25.49 0.95 -8.95
N ARG A 166 24.38 0.89 -8.21
CA ARG A 166 24.29 1.45 -6.84
C ARG A 166 25.28 0.79 -5.88
N VAL A 167 25.47 -0.52 -5.97
CA VAL A 167 26.44 -1.23 -5.13
C VAL A 167 27.87 -0.90 -5.54
N PHE A 168 28.18 -0.96 -6.85
CA PHE A 168 29.55 -0.68 -7.34
C PHE A 168 30.00 0.76 -7.10
N SER A 169 29.12 1.74 -7.30
CA SER A 169 29.40 3.16 -7.01
C SER A 169 29.62 3.43 -5.52
N SER A 170 28.98 2.66 -4.62
CA SER A 170 29.23 2.75 -3.17
C SER A 170 30.54 2.08 -2.72
N SER A 171 31.09 1.17 -3.52
CA SER A 171 32.30 0.41 -3.19
C SER A 171 33.60 1.02 -3.73
N LEU A 172 33.54 2.04 -4.59
CA LEU A 172 34.73 2.78 -5.02
C LEU A 172 35.14 3.72 -3.89
N PRO A 173 36.39 3.63 -3.37
CA PRO A 173 36.92 4.66 -2.49
C PRO A 173 36.90 5.99 -3.24
N LEU A 174 36.31 7.01 -2.63
CA LEU A 174 36.56 8.41 -3.01
C LEU A 174 38.01 8.73 -2.63
N ASP A 175 38.97 8.31 -3.44
CA ASP A 175 40.35 8.79 -3.33
C ASP A 175 41.06 8.62 -4.67
N VAL A 176 41.01 9.67 -5.51
CA VAL A 176 42.17 10.20 -6.25
C VAL A 176 41.86 11.66 -6.66
N SER A 177 42.09 12.64 -5.78
CA SER A 177 42.48 14.00 -6.18
C SER A 177 42.84 14.88 -4.96
N THR A 178 44.08 14.78 -4.50
CA THR A 178 44.87 15.88 -3.94
C THR A 178 46.20 15.93 -4.65
#